data_AF-A0A7Z7B7M4-F1
#
_entry.id   AF-A0A7Z7B7M4-F1
#
_cell.length_a   1.000
_cell.length_b   1.000
_cell.length_c   1.000
_cell.angle_alpha   90.00
_cell.angle_beta   90.00
_cell.angle_gamma   90.00
#
_symmetry.space_group_name_H-M   'P 1'
#
loop_
_entity.id
_entity.type
_entity.pdbx_description
1 polymer ?
#
loop_
_entity_poly.entity_id
_entity_poly.type
_entity_poly.pdbx_seq_one_letter_code
_entity_poly.pdbx_strand_id
1 'polypeptide(L)'
;MNAEVELAYVSFTISGDNVAPGFWTGYFGVQPDIAVTKGAPIRGAGGTGTAQRRTGVWGLESRLAVRNDQLGPHLQFLQKRLGLPRADLRALVEQAGARMRFFCYWVNESGNRVPVIPCDIQTMAEDQGIAIDIDEYR
;
A
#
# COMPACT_ATOMS: atom_id res chain seq x y z
N MET A 1 10.11 25.33 13.02
CA MET A 1 10.43 23.94 12.62
C MET A 1 9.80 23.73 11.27
N ASN A 2 10.59 23.76 10.19
CA ASN A 2 10.08 23.37 8.88
C ASN A 2 9.81 21.87 8.99
N ALA A 3 8.55 21.45 8.81
CA ALA A 3 8.26 20.04 8.61
C ALA A 3 9.05 19.62 7.36
N GLU A 4 9.94 18.63 7.49
CA GLU A 4 10.48 17.96 6.30
C GLU A 4 9.27 17.48 5.50
N VAL A 5 9.06 18.08 4.32
CA VAL A 5 8.00 17.66 3.42
C VAL A 5 8.44 16.32 2.88
N GLU A 6 7.72 15.26 3.22
CA GLU A 6 7.99 13.96 2.62
C GLU A 6 7.68 14.03 1.13
N LEU A 7 8.71 13.78 0.35
CA LEU A 7 8.71 13.97 -1.08
C LEU A 7 8.35 12.69 -1.84
N ALA A 8 8.35 11.55 -1.17
CA ALA A 8 7.93 10.26 -1.67
C ALA A 8 7.53 9.32 -0.50
N TYR A 9 6.56 8.44 -0.72
CA TYR A 9 6.39 7.21 0.04
C TYR A 9 5.54 6.23 -0.74
N VAL A 10 5.56 4.96 -0.32
CA VAL A 10 4.73 3.91 -0.92
C VAL A 10 3.91 3.21 0.14
N SER A 11 2.67 2.86 -0.20
CA SER A 11 1.86 1.90 0.54
C SER A 11 1.56 0.66 -0.29
N PHE A 12 1.50 -0.49 0.37
CA PHE A 12 1.00 -1.74 -0.20
C PHE A 12 -0.36 -2.04 0.40
N THR A 13 -1.35 -2.37 -0.43
CA THR A 13 -2.70 -2.70 0.04
C THR A 13 -3.24 -3.96 -0.63
N ILE A 14 -4.00 -4.73 0.14
CA ILE A 14 -4.95 -5.74 -0.33
C ILE A 14 -6.34 -5.17 -0.06
N SER A 15 -7.14 -5.00 -1.11
CA SER A 15 -8.47 -4.40 -1.02
C SER A 15 -9.52 -5.25 -1.69
N GLY A 16 -10.73 -5.26 -1.14
CA GLY A 16 -11.83 -6.09 -1.61
C GLY A 16 -12.90 -6.27 -0.54
N ASP A 17 -14.07 -6.70 -0.97
CA ASP A 17 -15.25 -6.75 -0.11
C ASP A 17 -15.16 -7.86 0.95
N ASN A 18 -14.42 -8.93 0.65
CA ASN A 18 -14.20 -10.07 1.54
C ASN A 18 -12.81 -10.08 2.19
N VAL A 19 -12.10 -8.94 2.21
CA VAL A 19 -10.80 -8.84 2.88
C VAL A 19 -10.97 -9.17 4.36
N ALA A 20 -10.25 -10.20 4.81
CA ALA A 20 -10.16 -10.62 6.20
C ALA A 20 -8.81 -10.17 6.80
N PRO A 21 -8.74 -9.06 7.56
CA PRO A 21 -7.46 -8.50 8.01
C PRO A 21 -6.63 -9.47 8.86
N GLY A 22 -7.28 -10.27 9.72
CA GLY A 22 -6.59 -11.27 10.55
C GLY A 22 -5.86 -12.34 9.73
N PHE A 23 -6.45 -12.77 8.61
CA PHE A 23 -5.80 -13.71 7.70
C PHE A 23 -4.53 -13.11 7.09
N TRP A 24 -4.60 -11.90 6.53
CA TRP A 24 -3.45 -11.26 5.89
C TRP A 24 -2.34 -10.90 6.90
N THR A 25 -2.70 -10.44 8.10
CA THR A 25 -1.74 -10.24 9.19
C THR A 25 -1.00 -11.53 9.52
N GLY A 26 -1.71 -12.66 9.64
CA GLY A 26 -1.10 -13.97 9.91
C GLY A 26 -0.25 -14.47 8.74
N TYR A 27 -0.74 -14.33 7.51
CA TYR A 27 -0.07 -14.76 6.29
C TYR A 27 1.26 -14.03 6.05
N PHE A 28 1.28 -12.70 6.21
CA PHE A 28 2.51 -11.93 6.07
C PHE A 28 3.37 -11.94 7.33
N GLY A 29 2.79 -12.21 8.50
CA GLY A 29 3.49 -12.19 9.78
C GLY A 29 3.92 -10.77 10.22
N VAL A 30 3.20 -9.75 9.76
CA VAL A 30 3.51 -8.33 10.01
C VAL A 30 2.28 -7.59 10.51
N GLN A 31 2.50 -6.66 11.45
CA GLN A 31 1.46 -5.75 11.92
C GLN A 31 1.12 -4.74 10.82
N PRO A 32 -0.14 -4.67 10.34
CA PRO A 32 -0.55 -3.68 9.35
C PRO A 32 -0.72 -2.29 9.95
N ASP A 33 -0.53 -1.28 9.09
CA ASP A 33 -0.86 0.12 9.38
C ASP A 33 -2.36 0.39 9.17
N ILE A 34 -2.99 -0.34 8.25
CA ILE A 34 -4.44 -0.33 8.04
C ILE A 34 -5.00 -1.75 7.98
N ALA A 35 -6.04 -1.99 8.76
CA ALA A 35 -6.75 -3.27 8.83
C ALA A 35 -8.24 -3.00 9.09
N VAL A 36 -9.03 -2.96 8.03
CA VAL A 36 -10.47 -2.66 8.10
C VAL A 36 -11.25 -3.63 7.23
N THR A 37 -12.42 -4.04 7.72
CA THR A 37 -13.39 -4.82 6.94
C THR A 37 -14.42 -3.89 6.30
N LYS A 38 -15.07 -4.36 5.23
CA LYS A 38 -16.27 -3.70 4.71
C LYS A 38 -17.34 -3.60 5.81
N GLY A 39 -18.10 -2.50 5.81
CA GLY A 39 -19.12 -2.25 6.84
C GLY A 39 -18.58 -1.63 8.12
N ALA A 40 -17.25 -1.56 8.32
CA ALA A 40 -16.67 -0.91 9.48
C ALA A 40 -17.06 0.59 9.53
N PRO A 41 -17.39 1.14 10.71
CA PRO A 41 -17.85 2.51 10.84
C PRO A 41 -16.72 3.49 10.48
N ILE A 42 -17.06 4.55 9.73
CA ILE A 42 -16.17 5.67 9.47
C ILE A 42 -16.35 6.67 10.62
N ARG A 43 -15.33 6.79 11.47
CA ARG A 43 -15.32 7.81 12.52
C ARG A 43 -15.10 9.18 11.87
N GLY A 44 -16.17 9.96 11.73
CA GLY A 44 -16.08 11.37 11.37
C GLY A 44 -15.53 12.20 12.53
N ALA A 45 -15.07 13.43 12.24
CA ALA A 45 -14.47 14.34 13.22
C ALA A 45 -15.36 14.66 14.44
N GLY A 46 -16.68 14.42 14.35
CA GLY A 46 -17.65 14.59 15.44
C GLY A 46 -18.24 13.30 16.02
N GLY A 47 -17.76 12.11 15.64
CA GLY A 47 -18.23 10.83 16.18
C GLY A 47 -19.64 10.36 15.76
N THR A 48 -20.42 11.19 15.06
CA THR A 48 -21.82 10.91 14.65
C THR A 48 -21.98 10.41 13.22
N GLY A 49 -20.89 9.97 12.57
CA GLY A 49 -20.95 9.46 11.20
C GLY A 49 -21.64 8.10 11.11
N THR A 50 -22.69 7.99 10.28
CA THR A 50 -23.36 6.72 9.93
C THR A 50 -22.73 6.02 8.73
N ALA A 51 -21.74 6.66 8.09
CA ALA A 51 -21.09 6.11 6.92
C ALA A 51 -20.24 4.88 7.27
N GLN A 52 -20.34 3.86 6.42
CA GLN A 52 -19.58 2.62 6.54
C GLN A 52 -18.54 2.51 5.43
N ARG A 53 -17.43 1.82 5.72
CA ARG A 53 -16.41 1.50 4.71
C ARG A 53 -17.04 0.66 3.61
N ARG A 54 -16.93 1.14 2.37
CA ARG A 54 -17.50 0.50 1.18
C ARG A 54 -16.77 -0.79 0.79
N THR A 55 -15.52 -0.96 1.22
CA THR A 55 -14.70 -2.13 0.95
C THR A 55 -13.74 -2.39 2.13
N GLY A 56 -13.21 -3.61 2.23
CA GLY A 56 -12.17 -3.95 3.19
C GLY A 56 -10.79 -3.62 2.65
N VAL A 57 -9.86 -3.30 3.56
CA VAL A 57 -8.47 -2.96 3.24
C VAL A 57 -7.55 -3.52 4.31
N TRP A 58 -6.48 -4.17 3.88
CA TRP A 58 -5.32 -4.50 4.70
C TRP A 58 -4.08 -3.91 4.04
N GLY A 59 -3.14 -3.32 4.78
CA GLY A 59 -1.98 -2.72 4.16
C GLY A 59 -0.92 -2.15 5.10
N LEU A 60 0.19 -1.73 4.49
CA LEU A 60 1.37 -1.16 5.12
C LEU A 60 1.81 0.09 4.37
N GLU A 61 2.48 1.00 5.06
CA GLU A 61 3.16 2.15 4.48
C GLU A 61 4.64 2.20 4.88
N SER A 62 5.45 2.73 3.98
CA SER A 62 6.88 2.90 4.19
C SER A 62 7.24 4.25 4.81
N ARG A 63 6.26 5.15 4.92
CA ARG A 63 6.38 6.56 5.32
C ARG A 63 7.24 6.77 6.57
N LEU A 64 6.92 6.07 7.66
CA LEU A 64 7.64 6.20 8.93
C LEU A 64 8.94 5.40 9.00
N ALA A 65 9.12 4.43 8.11
CA ALA A 65 10.24 3.48 8.14
C ALA A 65 11.40 3.86 7.21
N VAL A 66 11.12 4.64 6.16
CA VAL A 66 12.10 5.01 5.13
C VAL A 66 12.08 6.51 4.96
N ARG A 67 13.22 7.16 5.25
CA ARG A 67 13.44 8.58 4.92
C ARG A 67 14.21 8.66 3.61
N ASN A 68 13.49 8.77 2.51
CA ASN A 68 14.08 8.94 1.19
C ASN A 68 13.11 9.63 0.24
N ASP A 69 13.63 10.43 -0.69
CA ASP A 69 12.82 11.15 -1.66
C ASP A 69 12.69 10.39 -3.00
N GLN A 70 13.01 9.09 -3.03
CA GLN A 70 12.93 8.25 -4.23
C GLN A 70 12.03 7.04 -3.96
N LEU A 71 11.19 6.64 -4.93
CA LEU A 71 10.27 5.50 -4.74
C LEU A 71 10.97 4.15 -4.53
N GLY A 72 12.14 3.95 -5.16
CA GLY A 72 12.89 2.69 -5.12
C GLY A 72 13.14 2.16 -3.70
N PRO A 73 13.76 2.93 -2.79
CA PRO A 73 13.94 2.54 -1.39
C PRO A 73 12.66 2.14 -0.65
N HIS A 74 11.54 2.83 -0.91
CA HIS A 74 10.24 2.50 -0.30
C HIS A 74 9.68 1.17 -0.83
N LEU A 75 9.77 0.94 -2.14
CA LEU A 75 9.33 -0.30 -2.78
C LEU A 75 10.15 -1.50 -2.31
N GLN A 76 11.48 -1.36 -2.26
CA GLN A 76 12.38 -2.41 -1.77
C GLN A 76 12.15 -2.72 -0.29
N PHE A 77 11.86 -1.70 0.52
CA PHE A 77 11.49 -1.90 1.92
C PHE A 77 10.22 -2.75 2.04
N LEU A 78 9.14 -2.39 1.33
CA LEU A 78 7.89 -3.14 1.38
C LEU A 78 8.04 -4.56 0.81
N GLN A 79 8.78 -4.73 -0.28
CA GLN A 79 9.10 -6.04 -0.84
C GLN A 79 9.76 -6.94 0.21
N LYS A 80 10.81 -6.44 0.88
CA LYS A 80 11.51 -7.19 1.95
C LYS A 80 10.61 -7.44 3.15
N ARG A 81 9.84 -6.45 3.57
CA ARG A 81 8.94 -6.53 4.74
C ARG A 81 7.82 -7.56 4.54
N LEU A 82 7.28 -7.63 3.33
CA LEU A 82 6.24 -8.58 2.95
C LEU A 82 6.82 -9.93 2.49
N GLY A 83 8.12 -10.02 2.25
CA GLY A 83 8.76 -11.22 1.71
C GLY A 83 8.24 -11.57 0.32
N LEU A 84 8.15 -10.58 -0.57
CA LEU A 84 7.70 -10.76 -1.96
C LEU A 84 8.88 -11.14 -2.87
N PRO A 85 8.65 -11.93 -3.94
CA PRO A 85 7.37 -12.57 -4.31
C PRO A 85 7.00 -13.75 -3.41
N ARG A 86 5.72 -14.12 -3.41
CA ARG A 86 5.22 -15.35 -2.76
C ARG A 86 4.42 -16.17 -3.75
N ALA A 87 4.73 -17.46 -3.85
CA ALA A 87 4.20 -18.32 -4.93
C ALA A 87 2.67 -18.45 -4.92
N ASP A 88 2.04 -18.47 -3.75
CA ASP A 88 0.62 -18.68 -3.53
C ASP A 88 -0.18 -17.37 -3.41
N LEU A 89 0.48 -16.23 -3.23
CA LEU A 89 -0.17 -14.94 -2.94
C LEU A 89 -1.22 -14.55 -3.97
N ARG A 90 -0.88 -14.65 -5.26
CA ARG A 90 -1.79 -14.27 -6.35
C ARG A 90 -3.08 -15.09 -6.30
N ALA A 91 -2.96 -16.42 -6.19
CA ALA A 91 -4.11 -17.31 -6.12
C ALA A 91 -4.97 -17.05 -4.87
N LEU A 92 -4.34 -16.79 -3.72
CA LEU A 92 -5.06 -16.45 -2.48
C LEU A 92 -5.85 -15.14 -2.62
N VAL A 93 -5.26 -14.11 -3.24
CA VAL A 93 -5.92 -12.83 -3.48
C VAL A 93 -7.09 -12.98 -4.46
N GLU A 94 -6.90 -13.74 -5.53
CA GLU A 94 -7.95 -14.03 -6.52
C GLU A 94 -9.12 -14.80 -5.88
N GLN A 95 -8.85 -15.83 -5.09
CA GLN A 95 -9.87 -16.58 -4.34
C GLN A 95 -10.64 -15.71 -3.35
N ALA A 96 -9.98 -14.73 -2.73
CA ALA A 96 -10.62 -13.76 -1.84
C ALA A 96 -11.43 -12.69 -2.60
N GLY A 97 -11.38 -12.66 -3.94
CA GLY A 97 -11.97 -11.58 -4.73
C GLY A 97 -11.37 -10.21 -4.42
N ALA A 98 -10.10 -10.19 -4.02
CA ALA A 98 -9.37 -8.99 -3.63
C ALA A 98 -8.40 -8.55 -4.74
N ARG A 99 -7.75 -7.40 -4.54
CA ARG A 99 -6.74 -6.82 -5.44
C ARG A 99 -5.58 -6.29 -4.65
N MET A 100 -4.38 -6.41 -5.21
CA MET A 100 -3.14 -5.87 -4.64
C MET A 100 -2.70 -4.62 -5.38
N ARG A 101 -2.16 -3.65 -4.63
CA ARG A 101 -1.66 -2.39 -5.18
C ARG A 101 -0.50 -1.84 -4.38
N PHE A 102 0.57 -1.44 -5.07
CA PHE A 102 1.49 -0.40 -4.61
C PHE A 102 0.97 0.97 -5.03
N PHE A 103 0.69 1.82 -4.06
CA PHE A 103 0.34 3.22 -4.29
C PHE A 103 1.54 4.09 -3.94
N CYS A 104 2.05 4.82 -4.94
CA CYS A 104 3.28 5.60 -4.85
C CYS A 104 2.92 7.09 -4.78
N TYR A 105 3.02 7.67 -3.58
CA TYR A 105 2.93 9.10 -3.39
C TYR A 105 4.23 9.76 -3.86
N TRP A 106 4.11 10.76 -4.72
CA TRP A 106 5.24 11.46 -5.31
C TRP A 106 4.97 12.96 -5.40
N VAL A 107 5.84 13.77 -4.83
CA VAL A 107 5.76 15.24 -4.96
C VAL A 107 6.70 15.70 -6.07
N ASN A 108 6.31 16.62 -6.93
CA ASN A 108 7.15 17.12 -8.02
C ASN A 108 6.89 18.61 -8.29
N GLU A 109 6.86 19.42 -7.24
CA GLU A 109 6.58 20.87 -7.33
C GLU A 109 7.50 21.60 -8.32
N SER A 110 8.77 21.21 -8.36
CA SER A 110 9.78 21.80 -9.26
C SER A 110 9.74 21.24 -10.69
N GLY A 111 8.95 20.20 -10.93
CA GLY A 111 8.79 19.54 -12.23
C GLY A 111 10.04 18.79 -12.74
N ASN A 112 11.11 18.73 -11.94
CA ASN A 112 12.40 18.16 -12.36
C ASN A 112 12.69 16.77 -11.77
N ARG A 113 11.78 16.24 -10.94
CA ARG A 113 11.90 14.90 -10.37
C ARG A 113 11.15 13.90 -11.22
N VAL A 114 11.78 12.76 -11.49
CA VAL A 114 11.18 11.67 -12.26
C VAL A 114 10.95 10.47 -11.33
N PRO A 115 9.71 9.95 -11.19
CA PRO A 115 9.47 8.77 -10.39
C PRO A 115 10.07 7.54 -11.09
N VAL A 116 10.90 6.78 -10.36
CA VAL A 116 11.55 5.57 -10.88
C VAL A 116 11.09 4.35 -10.08
N ILE A 117 10.54 3.37 -10.80
CA ILE A 117 10.23 2.03 -10.28
C ILE A 117 11.37 1.10 -10.68
N PRO A 118 12.06 0.43 -9.75
CA PRO A 118 13.09 -0.55 -10.09
C PRO A 118 12.54 -1.68 -10.97
N CYS A 119 13.32 -2.12 -11.97
CA CYS A 119 12.89 -3.12 -12.95
C CYS A 119 12.52 -4.47 -12.30
N ASP A 120 13.29 -4.90 -11.30
CA ASP A 120 13.01 -6.11 -10.52
C ASP A 120 11.68 -6.03 -9.77
N ILE A 121 11.32 -4.86 -9.22
CA ILE A 121 10.02 -4.61 -8.60
C ILE A 121 8.91 -4.65 -9.64
N GLN A 122 9.12 -4.06 -10.82
CA GLN A 122 8.12 -4.03 -11.89
C GLN A 122 7.81 -5.45 -12.38
N THR A 123 8.82 -6.26 -12.68
CA THR A 123 8.65 -7.66 -13.09
C THR A 123 7.95 -8.47 -12.00
N MET A 124 8.40 -8.35 -10.74
CA MET A 124 7.78 -9.04 -9.62
C MET A 124 6.30 -8.67 -9.42
N ALA A 125 5.97 -7.37 -9.56
CA ALA A 125 4.60 -6.90 -9.42
C ALA A 125 3.71 -7.44 -10.54
N GLU A 126 4.18 -7.44 -11.79
CA GLU A 126 3.45 -8.00 -12.93
C GLU A 126 3.16 -9.50 -12.74
N ASP A 127 4.18 -10.29 -12.38
CA ASP A 127 4.05 -11.73 -12.14
C ASP A 127 3.04 -12.04 -11.02
N GLN A 128 3.07 -11.25 -9.94
CA GLN A 128 2.21 -11.40 -8.78
C GLN A 128 0.81 -10.77 -8.96
N GLY A 129 0.55 -10.07 -10.06
CA GLY A 129 -0.71 -9.35 -10.28
C GLY A 129 -0.91 -8.16 -9.33
N ILE A 130 0.16 -7.49 -8.94
CA ILE A 130 0.16 -6.28 -8.11
C ILE A 130 0.18 -5.06 -9.02
N ALA A 131 -0.83 -4.20 -8.92
CA ALA A 131 -0.83 -2.92 -9.64
C ALA A 131 0.19 -1.95 -9.01
N ILE A 132 0.88 -1.15 -9.83
CA ILE A 132 1.72 -0.03 -9.36
C ILE A 132 1.12 1.24 -9.91
N ASP A 133 0.64 2.11 -9.01
CA ASP A 133 0.08 3.40 -9.39
C ASP A 133 0.88 4.54 -8.77
N ILE A 134 1.25 5.51 -9.60
CA ILE A 134 1.99 6.71 -9.18
C ILE A 134 1.00 7.86 -9.13
N ASP A 135 0.92 8.49 -7.95
CA ASP A 135 0.12 9.69 -7.72
C ASP A 135 1.09 10.88 -7.55
N GLU A 136 1.24 11.64 -8.64
CA GLU A 136 2.12 12.80 -8.71
C GLU A 136 1.38 14.08 -8.31
N TYR A 137 1.89 14.75 -7.29
CA TYR A 137 1.44 16.05 -6.80
C TYR A 137 2.39 17.15 -7.30
N ARG A 138 1.83 18.28 -7.73
CA ARG A 138 2.57 19.44 -8.23
C ARG A 138 2.29 20.68 -7.38
#